data_AF-A0A0W0SRN1-F1
#
_entry.id   AF-A0A0W0SRN1-F1
#
_cell.length_a   1.000
_cell.length_b   1.000
_cell.length_c   1.000
_cell.angle_alpha   90.00
_cell.angle_beta   90.00
_cell.angle_gamma   90.00
#
_symmetry.space_group_name_H-M   'P 1'
#
loop_
_entity.id
_entity.type
_entity.pdbx_description
1 polymer ?
#
loop_
_entity_poly.entity_id
_entity_poly.type
_entity_poly.pdbx_seq_one_letter_code
_entity_poly.pdbx_strand_id
1 'polypeptide(L)'
;METSEHKQVGDQIRIETLGNRYLQGSKDLSLEPTNNLKVKMMHTVDGIPVPLDPELSAGDLVMAADYYTKAGWGYELSLPPRTGDAVADNEALFNLPISAKESRAFREAYEDLASPTVKSSDIEEIYRIENKTYIPFFKSLNSLFQQAVFYFTVKDYGNKLNLNVAHFTPWSTRAYLVGHESALRMAALAFYFKKLAEGKPEEIPENYHEELNSIIQKIKKGGAYGFTETQLGDDEALCTELWQRYHALAVSRDLFVMHFYSDHFAGGHMGRIGLLREVMPKKFGFLGGILINNMHNEDNTDSVTVTPPYDTDSDAYTEIRDDSQAYGDGTYLGRGNDNTANLLINGMDNSLGDIARLMMTGERRDVEDYGGLTFLPEIDYKKAQPQPLLIYGLDQKVYFREDVSKILKLSPQDYQNTLQNPAAHGYKELTFFQAIKLIFKLRVLGFFYSPEPTKPEVKLGISYQQKAAATSTEHWVETNDSTIQVGLSSAVTGEHRGALRTSFSEQVTHSLLSPPKNDSGQAMPVEPSASYGY
;
A
#
# COMPACT_ATOMS: atom_id res chain seq x y z
N MET A 1 -9.28 8.92 -6.61
CA MET A 1 -9.84 8.62 -5.28
C MET A 1 -10.69 7.40 -5.47
N GLU A 2 -10.07 6.23 -5.34
CA GLU A 2 -10.65 4.96 -5.76
C GLU A 2 -11.13 4.16 -4.54
N THR A 3 -12.34 4.46 -4.09
CA THR A 3 -12.87 4.01 -2.79
C THR A 3 -12.99 2.50 -2.63
N SER A 4 -13.50 1.82 -3.65
CA SER A 4 -13.90 0.42 -3.54
C SER A 4 -12.71 -0.52 -3.41
N GLU A 5 -11.62 -0.18 -4.08
CA GLU A 5 -10.42 -1.00 -4.13
C GLU A 5 -9.64 -0.94 -2.82
N HIS A 6 -9.38 0.26 -2.29
CA HIS A 6 -8.77 0.45 -0.97
C HIS A 6 -9.55 -0.28 0.13
N LYS A 7 -10.88 -0.24 0.07
CA LYS A 7 -11.73 -1.01 0.99
C LYS A 7 -11.50 -2.51 0.84
N GLN A 8 -11.55 -3.02 -0.39
CA GLN A 8 -11.44 -4.46 -0.64
C GLN A 8 -10.09 -5.04 -0.19
N VAL A 9 -8.98 -4.31 -0.39
CA VAL A 9 -7.67 -4.76 0.10
C VAL A 9 -7.58 -4.64 1.62
N GLY A 10 -8.07 -3.53 2.21
CA GLY A 10 -8.07 -3.36 3.66
C GLY A 10 -8.94 -4.38 4.39
N ASP A 11 -10.08 -4.79 3.81
CA ASP A 11 -10.94 -5.83 4.36
C ASP A 11 -10.29 -7.23 4.37
N GLN A 12 -9.20 -7.43 3.61
CA GLN A 12 -8.45 -8.68 3.56
C GLN A 12 -7.29 -8.74 4.57
N ILE A 13 -7.00 -7.63 5.25
CA ILE A 13 -5.95 -7.55 6.27
C ILE A 13 -6.27 -8.47 7.45
N ARG A 14 -5.27 -9.21 7.94
CA ARG A 14 -5.41 -10.08 9.12
C ARG A 14 -4.30 -9.83 10.13
N ILE A 15 -4.67 -9.66 11.39
CA ILE A 15 -3.77 -9.46 12.54
C ILE A 15 -4.17 -10.33 13.73
N GLU A 16 -3.21 -10.58 14.61
CA GLU A 16 -3.50 -11.08 15.95
C GLU A 16 -4.01 -9.93 16.84
N THR A 17 -5.27 -9.99 17.26
CA THR A 17 -5.89 -8.91 18.07
C THR A 17 -5.44 -8.93 19.53
N LEU A 18 -4.76 -10.00 19.97
CA LEU A 18 -4.22 -10.17 21.33
C LEU A 18 -5.26 -9.97 22.44
N GLY A 19 -6.53 -10.30 22.18
CA GLY A 19 -7.63 -10.13 23.13
C GLY A 19 -7.97 -8.67 23.43
N ASN A 20 -7.53 -7.71 22.60
CA ASN A 20 -7.85 -6.30 22.75
C ASN A 20 -9.34 -6.05 22.46
N ARG A 21 -10.08 -5.49 23.43
CA ARG A 21 -11.52 -5.23 23.29
C ARG A 21 -11.91 -4.19 22.24
N TYR A 22 -10.94 -3.40 21.78
CA TYR A 22 -11.13 -2.38 20.73
C TYR A 22 -10.84 -2.90 19.32
N LEU A 23 -10.43 -4.17 19.21
CA LEU A 23 -10.14 -4.86 17.96
C LEU A 23 -11.03 -6.10 17.86
N GLN A 24 -11.75 -6.27 16.76
CA GLN A 24 -12.65 -7.40 16.53
C GLN A 24 -12.44 -8.00 15.14
N GLY A 25 -12.96 -9.21 14.92
CA GLY A 25 -12.76 -9.94 13.67
C GLY A 25 -11.34 -10.50 13.57
N SER A 26 -10.87 -10.72 12.34
CA SER A 26 -9.55 -11.25 12.02
C SER A 26 -9.21 -12.56 12.76
N LYS A 27 -10.18 -13.48 12.83
CA LYS A 27 -10.05 -14.73 13.59
C LYS A 27 -9.30 -15.81 12.81
N ASP A 28 -9.44 -15.78 11.49
CA ASP A 28 -8.87 -16.74 10.55
C ASP A 28 -8.72 -16.09 9.16
N LEU A 29 -8.30 -16.88 8.17
CA LEU A 29 -8.10 -16.43 6.79
C LEU A 29 -9.40 -16.33 5.97
N SER A 30 -10.58 -16.50 6.57
CA SER A 30 -11.86 -16.37 5.88
C SER A 30 -12.06 -14.96 5.33
N LEU A 31 -12.56 -14.88 4.09
CA LEU A 31 -12.90 -13.63 3.41
C LEU A 31 -14.33 -13.16 3.68
N GLU A 32 -15.06 -13.84 4.57
CA GLU A 32 -16.41 -13.42 4.94
C GLU A 32 -16.39 -12.04 5.63
N PRO A 33 -17.27 -11.09 5.27
CA PRO A 33 -17.28 -9.74 5.83
C PRO A 33 -17.41 -9.69 7.37
N THR A 34 -18.00 -10.73 7.97
CA THR A 34 -18.13 -10.87 9.43
C THR A 34 -16.78 -11.12 10.12
N ASN A 35 -15.77 -11.53 9.37
CA ASN A 35 -14.40 -11.76 9.82
C ASN A 35 -13.47 -10.57 9.53
N ASN A 36 -13.93 -9.50 8.88
CA ASN A 36 -13.09 -8.32 8.65
C ASN A 36 -12.58 -7.75 9.96
N LEU A 37 -11.31 -7.33 9.99
CA LEU A 37 -10.76 -6.59 11.12
C LEU A 37 -11.60 -5.33 11.33
N LYS A 38 -12.11 -5.14 12.55
CA LYS A 38 -12.81 -3.92 12.97
C LYS A 38 -12.06 -3.25 14.09
N VAL A 39 -11.97 -1.94 14.01
CA VAL A 39 -11.23 -1.10 14.95
C VAL A 39 -12.15 -0.02 15.51
N LYS A 40 -12.21 0.06 16.84
CA LYS A 40 -12.75 1.24 17.51
C LYS A 40 -11.75 2.38 17.35
N MET A 41 -12.10 3.40 16.59
CA MET A 41 -11.19 4.51 16.27
C MET A 41 -10.71 5.21 17.54
N MET A 42 -9.45 5.66 17.55
CA MET A 42 -8.82 6.31 18.70
C MET A 42 -8.42 7.75 18.34
N HIS A 43 -9.05 8.72 18.99
CA HIS A 43 -8.62 10.12 18.97
C HIS A 43 -7.53 10.34 20.03
N THR A 44 -6.64 11.33 19.86
CA THR A 44 -5.68 11.69 20.93
C THR A 44 -5.99 13.02 21.60
N VAL A 45 -6.11 12.99 22.94
CA VAL A 45 -6.21 14.19 23.79
C VAL A 45 -4.95 14.28 24.63
N ASP A 46 -4.14 15.32 24.47
CA ASP A 46 -2.82 15.48 25.13
C ASP A 46 -1.85 14.29 24.93
N GLY A 47 -2.02 13.55 23.84
CA GLY A 47 -1.25 12.34 23.53
C GLY A 47 -1.80 11.06 24.16
N ILE A 48 -2.96 11.11 24.84
CA ILE A 48 -3.65 9.97 25.44
C ILE A 48 -4.77 9.50 24.49
N PRO A 49 -4.82 8.21 24.12
CA PRO A 49 -5.86 7.68 23.25
C PRO A 49 -7.22 7.66 23.96
N VAL A 50 -8.25 8.14 23.25
CA VAL A 50 -9.64 8.17 23.67
C VAL A 50 -10.48 7.48 22.58
N PRO A 51 -11.27 6.45 22.94
CA PRO A 51 -12.11 5.76 21.96
C PRO A 51 -13.19 6.69 21.42
N LEU A 52 -13.39 6.64 20.10
CA LEU A 52 -14.46 7.33 19.39
C LEU A 52 -15.65 6.41 19.15
N ASP A 53 -16.84 6.97 18.96
CA ASP A 53 -18.05 6.20 18.65
C ASP A 53 -17.95 5.31 17.39
N PRO A 54 -17.45 5.77 16.22
CA PRO A 54 -17.34 4.90 15.05
C PRO A 54 -16.42 3.69 15.28
N GLU A 55 -16.98 2.51 14.99
CA GLU A 55 -16.23 1.29 14.72
C GLU A 55 -16.15 1.12 13.21
N LEU A 56 -14.94 1.04 12.67
CA LEU A 56 -14.68 0.95 11.24
C LEU A 56 -14.04 -0.40 10.92
N SER A 57 -14.37 -0.99 9.78
CA SER A 57 -13.55 -2.07 9.24
C SER A 57 -12.18 -1.53 8.82
N ALA A 58 -11.17 -2.39 8.74
CA ALA A 58 -9.87 -2.03 8.20
C ALA A 58 -10.00 -1.43 6.79
N GLY A 59 -10.84 -2.01 5.92
CA GLY A 59 -11.14 -1.46 4.61
C GLY A 59 -11.78 -0.06 4.65
N ASP A 60 -12.71 0.20 5.58
CA ASP A 60 -13.29 1.54 5.73
C ASP A 60 -12.24 2.58 6.15
N LEU A 61 -11.30 2.18 7.00
CA LEU A 61 -10.25 3.08 7.51
C LEU A 61 -9.23 3.42 6.41
N VAL A 62 -8.77 2.41 5.67
CA VAL A 62 -7.89 2.60 4.50
C VAL A 62 -8.58 3.52 3.49
N MET A 63 -9.82 3.23 3.11
CA MET A 63 -10.58 4.06 2.17
C MET A 63 -10.78 5.50 2.68
N ALA A 64 -11.17 5.67 3.93
CA ALA A 64 -11.56 6.97 4.47
C ALA A 64 -10.39 7.96 4.55
N ALA A 65 -9.15 7.48 4.57
CA ALA A 65 -7.95 8.32 4.60
C ALA A 65 -7.83 9.25 3.37
N ASP A 66 -8.41 8.87 2.22
CA ASP A 66 -8.45 9.73 1.03
C ASP A 66 -9.36 10.96 1.23
N TYR A 67 -10.43 10.79 2.01
CA TYR A 67 -11.48 11.79 2.23
C TYR A 67 -11.28 12.59 3.51
N TYR A 68 -10.67 12.00 4.52
CA TYR A 68 -10.42 12.59 5.84
C TYR A 68 -8.93 12.61 6.14
N THR A 69 -8.25 13.54 5.48
CA THR A 69 -6.84 13.82 5.72
C THR A 69 -6.56 15.30 5.53
N LYS A 70 -5.52 15.79 6.20
CA LYS A 70 -5.10 17.18 6.07
C LYS A 70 -4.51 17.42 4.69
N ALA A 71 -5.17 18.25 3.87
CA ALA A 71 -4.68 18.59 2.55
C ALA A 71 -3.24 19.14 2.61
N GLY A 72 -2.36 18.62 1.73
CA GLY A 72 -0.97 19.05 1.64
C GLY A 72 -0.03 18.53 2.72
N TRP A 73 -0.47 17.64 3.63
CA TRP A 73 0.39 17.09 4.68
C TRP A 73 1.67 16.42 4.12
N GLY A 74 1.57 15.80 2.94
CA GLY A 74 2.70 15.18 2.24
C GLY A 74 3.83 16.17 1.88
N TYR A 75 3.53 17.47 1.72
CA TYR A 75 4.57 18.48 1.46
C TYR A 75 5.42 18.79 2.69
N GLU A 76 5.00 18.33 3.87
CA GLU A 76 5.80 18.44 5.09
C GLU A 76 6.81 17.29 5.23
N LEU A 77 6.72 16.28 4.37
CA LEU A 77 7.62 15.13 4.32
C LEU A 77 8.95 15.51 3.67
N SER A 78 10.04 15.02 4.28
CA SER A 78 11.38 15.27 3.80
C SER A 78 11.77 14.18 2.81
N LEU A 79 12.31 14.59 1.67
CA LEU A 79 12.89 13.70 0.67
C LEU A 79 14.41 13.93 0.57
N PRO A 80 15.19 12.89 0.23
CA PRO A 80 16.60 13.07 -0.04
C PRO A 80 16.83 13.98 -1.26
N PRO A 81 17.98 14.67 -1.32
CA PRO A 81 18.37 15.39 -2.53
C PRO A 81 18.42 14.44 -3.72
N ARG A 82 17.82 14.83 -4.84
CA ARG A 82 17.78 14.01 -6.05
C ARG A 82 19.15 14.00 -6.72
N THR A 83 19.69 12.82 -6.95
CA THR A 83 20.97 12.61 -7.65
C THR A 83 20.77 12.24 -9.12
N GLY A 84 19.57 11.84 -9.50
CA GLY A 84 19.27 11.29 -10.83
C GLY A 84 19.47 9.77 -10.92
N ASP A 85 19.98 9.16 -9.84
CA ASP A 85 19.98 7.72 -9.62
C ASP A 85 18.80 7.36 -8.70
N ALA A 86 17.75 6.78 -9.28
CA ALA A 86 16.55 6.42 -8.53
C ALA A 86 16.81 5.36 -7.44
N VAL A 87 17.80 4.49 -7.63
CA VAL A 87 18.14 3.47 -6.62
C VAL A 87 18.81 4.13 -5.43
N ALA A 88 19.83 4.95 -5.68
CA ALA A 88 20.53 5.67 -4.62
C ALA A 88 19.61 6.67 -3.88
N ASP A 89 18.73 7.36 -4.61
CA ASP A 89 17.74 8.26 -4.01
C ASP A 89 16.76 7.49 -3.11
N ASN A 90 16.38 6.26 -3.47
CA ASN A 90 15.50 5.41 -2.65
C ASN A 90 16.22 4.86 -1.41
N GLU A 91 17.45 4.37 -1.53
CA GLU A 91 18.27 3.94 -0.38
C GLU A 91 18.50 5.09 0.62
N ALA A 92 18.72 6.31 0.11
CA ALA A 92 18.86 7.51 0.93
C ALA A 92 17.58 7.86 1.70
N LEU A 93 16.41 7.46 1.21
CA LEU A 93 15.12 7.73 1.86
C LEU A 93 14.99 7.00 3.21
N PHE A 94 15.49 5.76 3.31
CA PHE A 94 15.45 4.94 4.53
C PHE A 94 16.39 5.45 5.60
N ASN A 95 17.53 5.96 5.18
CA ASN A 95 18.54 6.51 6.06
C ASN A 95 18.22 7.93 6.55
N LEU A 96 17.15 8.55 6.02
CA LEU A 96 16.76 9.90 6.42
C LEU A 96 16.00 9.86 7.76
N PRO A 97 16.53 10.46 8.84
CA PRO A 97 15.84 10.43 10.13
C PRO A 97 14.45 11.06 10.05
N ILE A 98 13.48 10.46 10.74
CA ILE A 98 12.12 11.01 10.82
C ILE A 98 12.12 12.20 11.77
N SER A 99 11.80 13.37 11.24
CA SER A 99 11.78 14.60 12.02
C SER A 99 10.48 14.76 12.82
N ALA A 100 10.53 15.51 13.92
CA ALA A 100 9.35 15.85 14.70
C ALA A 100 8.29 16.63 13.90
N LYS A 101 8.71 17.32 12.83
CA LYS A 101 7.82 18.01 11.89
C LYS A 101 6.99 17.02 11.09
N GLU A 102 7.62 15.99 10.54
CA GLU A 102 6.95 14.91 9.80
C GLU A 102 6.00 14.13 10.70
N SER A 103 6.45 13.73 11.89
CA SER A 103 5.59 13.03 12.86
C SER A 103 4.39 13.89 13.31
N ARG A 104 4.51 15.22 13.29
CA ARG A 104 3.37 16.12 13.56
C ARG A 104 2.43 16.18 12.36
N ALA A 105 2.96 16.34 11.15
CA ALA A 105 2.15 16.39 9.93
C ALA A 105 1.32 15.12 9.74
N PHE A 106 1.93 13.94 9.94
CA PHE A 106 1.21 12.66 9.91
C PHE A 106 0.11 12.58 10.96
N ARG A 107 0.41 12.97 12.22
CA ARG A 107 -0.60 12.96 13.29
C ARG A 107 -1.76 13.88 12.96
N GLU A 108 -1.51 15.10 12.50
CA GLU A 108 -2.58 16.02 12.09
C GLU A 108 -3.41 15.45 10.93
N ALA A 109 -2.78 14.75 9.98
CA ALA A 109 -3.49 14.07 8.91
C ALA A 109 -4.38 12.92 9.43
N TYR A 110 -3.88 12.11 10.35
CA TYR A 110 -4.65 11.04 10.99
C TYR A 110 -5.81 11.57 11.85
N GLU A 111 -5.58 12.65 12.61
CA GLU A 111 -6.58 13.25 13.50
C GLU A 111 -7.74 13.92 12.73
N ASP A 112 -7.57 14.24 11.45
CA ASP A 112 -8.69 14.67 10.60
C ASP A 112 -9.71 13.52 10.40
N LEU A 113 -9.24 12.27 10.26
CA LEU A 113 -10.09 11.07 10.25
C LEU A 113 -10.54 10.69 11.66
N ALA A 114 -9.60 10.66 12.62
CA ALA A 114 -9.86 10.37 14.02
C ALA A 114 -10.41 11.59 14.79
N SER A 115 -11.22 12.41 14.13
CA SER A 115 -11.88 13.55 14.75
C SER A 115 -13.20 13.10 15.39
N PRO A 116 -13.55 13.60 16.60
CA PRO A 116 -14.86 13.35 17.20
C PRO A 116 -16.05 13.90 16.38
N THR A 117 -15.78 14.71 15.35
CA THR A 117 -16.82 15.20 14.43
C THR A 117 -17.14 14.21 13.31
N VAL A 118 -16.26 13.24 13.02
CA VAL A 118 -16.45 12.24 11.98
C VAL A 118 -17.32 11.11 12.52
N LYS A 119 -18.37 10.76 11.79
CA LYS A 119 -19.36 9.75 12.15
C LYS A 119 -19.42 8.65 11.10
N SER A 120 -19.94 7.48 11.48
CA SER A 120 -20.20 6.38 10.53
C SER A 120 -21.07 6.82 9.35
N SER A 121 -22.04 7.72 9.58
CA SER A 121 -22.87 8.30 8.51
C SER A 121 -22.06 9.06 7.46
N ASP A 122 -20.91 9.64 7.83
CA ASP A 122 -20.08 10.38 6.90
C ASP A 122 -19.25 9.44 6.02
N ILE A 123 -18.96 8.22 6.51
CA ILE A 123 -18.38 7.12 5.72
C ILE A 123 -19.43 6.52 4.78
N GLU A 124 -20.64 6.28 5.27
CA GLU A 124 -21.78 5.82 4.45
C GLU A 124 -22.09 6.80 3.32
N GLU A 125 -21.97 8.11 3.58
CA GLU A 125 -22.18 9.15 2.58
C GLU A 125 -21.17 9.06 1.43
N ILE A 126 -19.91 8.72 1.70
CA ILE A 126 -18.90 8.48 0.65
C ILE A 126 -19.38 7.35 -0.27
N TYR A 127 -19.75 6.20 0.29
CA TYR A 127 -20.26 5.07 -0.49
C TYR A 127 -21.55 5.41 -1.23
N ARG A 128 -22.42 6.24 -0.65
CA ARG A 128 -23.65 6.68 -1.29
C ARG A 128 -23.37 7.53 -2.52
N ILE A 129 -22.37 8.42 -2.46
CA ILE A 129 -21.98 9.23 -3.61
C ILE A 129 -21.33 8.36 -4.69
N GLU A 130 -20.41 7.48 -4.29
CA GLU A 130 -19.66 6.59 -5.19
C GLU A 130 -20.58 5.64 -5.96
N ASN A 131 -21.48 4.95 -5.25
CA ASN A 131 -22.33 3.93 -5.86
C ASN A 131 -23.54 4.51 -6.61
N LYS A 132 -23.79 5.82 -6.47
CA LYS A 132 -24.94 6.46 -7.11
C LYS A 132 -24.63 6.83 -8.56
N THR A 133 -25.43 6.28 -9.45
CA THR A 133 -25.51 6.74 -10.84
C THR A 133 -26.44 7.95 -10.93
N TYR A 134 -25.86 9.15 -10.96
CA TYR A 134 -26.59 10.41 -11.15
C TYR A 134 -26.99 10.63 -12.61
N ILE A 135 -26.14 10.18 -13.55
CA ILE A 135 -26.32 10.37 -14.99
C ILE A 135 -26.14 9.01 -15.70
N PRO A 136 -27.22 8.28 -16.00
CA PRO A 136 -27.14 6.88 -16.39
C PRO A 136 -26.67 6.63 -17.83
N PHE A 137 -26.65 7.65 -18.67
CA PHE A 137 -26.43 7.50 -20.12
C PHE A 137 -25.00 7.84 -20.57
N PHE A 138 -24.18 8.52 -19.74
CA PHE A 138 -22.76 8.79 -20.04
C PHE A 138 -21.90 8.60 -18.80
N LYS A 139 -21.10 7.52 -18.76
CA LYS A 139 -20.22 7.20 -17.62
C LYS A 139 -19.26 8.33 -17.24
N SER A 140 -18.63 8.97 -18.23
CA SER A 140 -17.72 10.09 -18.00
C SER A 140 -18.42 11.30 -17.38
N LEU A 141 -19.65 11.59 -17.82
CA LEU A 141 -20.45 12.68 -17.27
C LEU A 141 -20.95 12.35 -15.86
N ASN A 142 -21.28 11.08 -15.59
CA ASN A 142 -21.58 10.61 -14.23
C ASN A 142 -20.43 10.84 -13.27
N SER A 143 -19.21 10.46 -13.65
CA SER A 143 -18.00 10.65 -12.83
C SER A 143 -17.74 12.13 -12.52
N LEU A 144 -17.90 13.02 -13.50
CA LEU A 144 -17.79 14.47 -13.27
C LEU A 144 -18.86 14.97 -12.29
N PHE A 145 -20.08 14.45 -12.39
CA PHE A 145 -21.15 14.83 -11.47
C PHE A 145 -20.90 14.29 -10.05
N GLN A 146 -20.40 13.06 -9.91
CA GLN A 146 -19.98 12.49 -8.63
C GLN A 146 -18.90 13.35 -7.97
N GLN A 147 -17.87 13.75 -8.72
CA GLN A 147 -16.83 14.67 -8.23
C GLN A 147 -17.41 16.02 -7.81
N ALA A 148 -18.41 16.55 -8.53
CA ALA A 148 -19.08 17.77 -8.12
C ALA A 148 -19.84 17.58 -6.79
N VAL A 149 -20.53 16.44 -6.60
CA VAL A 149 -21.19 16.13 -5.33
C VAL A 149 -20.16 16.00 -4.20
N PHE A 150 -19.06 15.27 -4.41
CA PHE A 150 -17.98 15.22 -3.43
C PHE A 150 -17.42 16.60 -3.08
N TYR A 151 -17.22 17.48 -4.07
CA TYR A 151 -16.75 18.84 -3.84
C TYR A 151 -17.65 19.64 -2.89
N PHE A 152 -18.97 19.44 -2.95
CA PHE A 152 -19.92 20.13 -2.08
C PHE A 152 -20.16 19.43 -0.75
N THR A 153 -20.00 18.11 -0.68
CA THR A 153 -20.30 17.31 0.53
C THR A 153 -19.07 17.12 1.42
N VAL A 154 -17.90 16.86 0.84
CA VAL A 154 -16.68 16.56 1.59
C VAL A 154 -15.90 17.84 1.81
N LYS A 155 -15.67 18.18 3.07
CA LYS A 155 -14.93 19.38 3.46
C LYS A 155 -13.54 19.40 2.79
N ASP A 156 -13.20 20.53 2.17
CA ASP A 156 -11.90 20.77 1.52
C ASP A 156 -11.51 19.74 0.44
N TYR A 157 -12.47 19.03 -0.16
CA TYR A 157 -12.23 18.00 -1.17
C TYR A 157 -11.35 18.48 -2.34
N GLY A 158 -11.60 19.69 -2.85
CA GLY A 158 -10.78 20.27 -3.92
C GLY A 158 -9.31 20.48 -3.51
N ASN A 159 -9.04 20.84 -2.26
CA ASN A 159 -7.67 20.97 -1.77
C ASN A 159 -7.02 19.61 -1.59
N LYS A 160 -7.77 18.61 -1.08
CA LYS A 160 -7.29 17.23 -0.96
C LYS A 160 -6.84 16.68 -2.31
N LEU A 161 -7.66 16.82 -3.36
CA LEU A 161 -7.31 16.37 -4.72
C LEU A 161 -6.06 17.04 -5.33
N ASN A 162 -5.84 18.32 -5.03
CA ASN A 162 -4.76 19.10 -5.66
C ASN A 162 -3.47 19.11 -4.83
N LEU A 163 -3.54 18.82 -3.53
CA LEU A 163 -2.42 18.83 -2.59
C LEU A 163 -2.18 17.42 -2.03
N ASN A 164 -2.17 16.41 -2.90
CA ASN A 164 -2.12 14.98 -2.55
C ASN A 164 -0.77 14.31 -2.82
N VAL A 165 0.36 15.01 -2.74
CA VAL A 165 1.68 14.41 -3.08
C VAL A 165 1.99 13.12 -2.30
N ALA A 166 1.47 12.96 -1.09
CA ALA A 166 1.61 11.73 -0.29
C ALA A 166 1.09 10.46 -0.97
N HIS A 167 0.27 10.56 -2.02
CA HIS A 167 -0.21 9.40 -2.78
C HIS A 167 0.83 8.91 -3.81
N PHE A 168 1.91 9.67 -4.05
CA PHE A 168 2.84 9.42 -5.15
C PHE A 168 4.27 9.18 -4.64
N THR A 169 4.97 8.25 -5.25
CA THR A 169 6.38 7.98 -4.97
C THR A 169 7.26 9.18 -5.37
N PRO A 170 8.24 9.59 -4.54
CA PRO A 170 8.72 8.95 -3.31
C PRO A 170 8.01 9.39 -2.02
N TRP A 171 7.03 10.29 -2.09
CA TRP A 171 6.31 10.76 -0.90
C TRP A 171 5.44 9.68 -0.26
N SER A 172 4.84 8.78 -1.04
CA SER A 172 4.06 7.64 -0.51
C SER A 172 4.95 6.68 0.30
N THR A 173 6.16 6.38 -0.16
CA THR A 173 7.14 5.62 0.61
C THR A 173 7.48 6.34 1.91
N ARG A 174 7.77 7.65 1.85
CA ARG A 174 8.06 8.43 3.07
C ARG A 174 6.86 8.51 4.01
N ALA A 175 5.66 8.63 3.47
CA ALA A 175 4.42 8.61 4.23
C ALA A 175 4.28 7.30 5.00
N TYR A 176 4.54 6.16 4.33
CA TYR A 176 4.60 4.84 4.97
C TYR A 176 5.61 4.81 6.12
N LEU A 177 6.88 5.19 5.88
CA LEU A 177 7.92 5.20 6.92
C LEU A 177 7.50 6.01 8.15
N VAL A 178 6.98 7.22 7.94
CA VAL A 178 6.58 8.13 9.04
C VAL A 178 5.34 7.61 9.77
N GLY A 179 4.36 7.07 9.05
CA GLY A 179 3.14 6.53 9.63
C GLY A 179 3.39 5.25 10.42
N HIS A 180 4.19 4.34 9.86
CA HIS A 180 4.57 3.08 10.50
C HIS A 180 5.42 3.31 11.76
N GLU A 181 6.41 4.21 11.70
CA GLU A 181 7.18 4.64 12.88
C GLU A 181 6.27 5.18 14.00
N SER A 182 5.26 5.97 13.62
CA SER A 182 4.25 6.49 14.55
C SER A 182 3.37 5.39 15.14
N ALA A 183 3.06 4.34 14.37
CA ALA A 183 2.33 3.17 14.85
C ALA A 183 3.18 2.32 15.81
N LEU A 184 4.43 2.00 15.46
CA LEU A 184 5.37 1.27 16.30
C LEU A 184 5.64 1.97 17.63
N ARG A 185 5.72 3.32 17.64
CA ARG A 185 5.82 4.07 18.90
C ARG A 185 4.59 3.85 19.80
N MET A 186 3.38 3.82 19.24
CA MET A 186 2.16 3.55 20.03
C MET A 186 2.12 2.09 20.49
N ALA A 187 2.58 1.15 19.67
CA ALA A 187 2.73 -0.25 20.05
C ALA A 187 3.74 -0.42 21.19
N ALA A 188 4.85 0.32 21.21
CA ALA A 188 5.80 0.33 22.31
C ALA A 188 5.18 0.83 23.62
N LEU A 189 4.43 1.93 23.58
CA LEU A 189 3.68 2.38 24.76
C LEU A 189 2.67 1.33 25.22
N ALA A 190 1.95 0.70 24.30
CA ALA A 190 1.03 -0.39 24.63
C ALA A 190 1.75 -1.57 25.31
N PHE A 191 2.86 -2.03 24.74
CA PHE A 191 3.65 -3.11 25.31
C PHE A 191 4.11 -2.80 26.74
N TYR A 192 4.65 -1.59 26.99
CA TYR A 192 5.11 -1.26 28.34
C TYR A 192 3.97 -1.02 29.34
N PHE A 193 2.82 -0.47 28.93
CA PHE A 193 1.64 -0.46 29.79
C PHE A 193 1.14 -1.88 30.10
N LYS A 194 1.25 -2.82 29.15
CA LYS A 194 0.95 -4.24 29.40
C LYS A 194 1.90 -4.83 30.44
N LYS A 195 3.20 -4.52 30.38
CA LYS A 195 4.17 -4.94 31.42
C LYS A 195 3.87 -4.36 32.80
N LEU A 196 3.44 -3.10 32.87
CA LEU A 196 2.99 -2.50 34.14
C LEU A 196 1.74 -3.22 34.68
N ALA A 197 0.76 -3.52 33.82
CA ALA A 197 -0.44 -4.27 34.23
C ALA A 197 -0.10 -5.70 34.70
N GLU A 198 0.90 -6.36 34.08
CA GLU A 198 1.38 -7.68 34.48
C GLU A 198 2.28 -7.66 35.73
N GLY A 199 2.55 -6.48 36.32
CA GLY A 199 3.42 -6.35 37.49
C GLY A 199 4.90 -6.57 37.20
N LYS A 200 5.37 -6.30 35.97
CA LYS A 200 6.75 -6.51 35.50
C LYS A 200 7.45 -5.20 35.08
N PRO A 201 7.55 -4.19 35.96
CA PRO A 201 8.18 -2.91 35.62
C PRO A 201 9.67 -3.01 35.28
N GLU A 202 10.35 -4.06 35.70
CA GLU A 202 11.77 -4.35 35.43
C GLU A 202 12.05 -4.69 33.95
N GLU A 203 11.03 -5.07 33.19
CA GLU A 203 11.14 -5.35 31.74
C GLU A 203 11.00 -4.08 30.88
N ILE A 204 10.88 -2.90 31.52
CA ILE A 204 10.69 -1.61 30.83
C ILE A 204 12.04 -0.88 30.74
N PRO A 205 12.46 -0.45 29.53
CA PRO A 205 13.67 0.35 29.39
C PRO A 205 13.58 1.69 30.11
N GLU A 206 14.71 2.14 30.67
CA GLU A 206 14.76 3.31 31.55
C GLU A 206 14.22 4.59 30.91
N ASN A 207 14.46 4.76 29.61
CA ASN A 207 14.01 5.91 28.82
C ASN A 207 12.49 6.00 28.65
N TYR A 208 11.71 4.96 28.96
CA TYR A 208 10.25 4.97 28.90
C TYR A 208 9.59 5.32 30.24
N HIS A 209 10.28 5.18 31.37
CA HIS A 209 9.66 5.38 32.69
C HIS A 209 9.08 6.79 32.88
N GLU A 210 9.80 7.83 32.42
CA GLU A 210 9.32 9.21 32.55
C GLU A 210 8.04 9.45 31.73
N GLU A 211 8.00 8.96 30.49
CA GLU A 211 6.83 9.13 29.60
C GLU A 211 5.61 8.40 30.15
N LEU A 212 5.75 7.13 30.56
CA LEU A 212 4.66 6.34 31.14
C LEU A 212 4.11 6.96 32.42
N ASN A 213 5.00 7.38 33.34
CA ASN A 213 4.60 8.07 34.56
C ASN A 213 3.91 9.40 34.25
N SER A 214 4.42 10.18 33.30
CA SER A 214 3.79 11.43 32.90
C SER A 214 2.37 11.21 32.37
N ILE A 215 2.12 10.13 31.62
CA ILE A 215 0.79 9.79 31.11
C ILE A 215 -0.15 9.44 32.27
N ILE A 216 0.27 8.54 33.18
CA ILE A 216 -0.53 8.15 34.35
C ILE A 216 -0.89 9.37 35.21
N GLN A 217 0.09 10.24 35.49
CA GLN A 217 -0.13 11.44 36.29
C GLN A 217 -1.07 12.45 35.62
N LYS A 218 -1.01 12.60 34.29
CA LYS A 218 -1.97 13.43 33.55
C LYS A 218 -3.39 12.91 33.70
N ILE A 219 -3.57 11.59 33.55
CA ILE A 219 -4.89 10.96 33.68
C ILE A 219 -5.44 11.12 35.10
N LYS A 220 -4.60 10.88 36.12
CA LYS A 220 -4.98 11.02 37.55
C LYS A 220 -5.28 12.46 37.96
N LYS A 221 -4.68 13.46 37.30
CA LYS A 221 -5.00 14.89 37.51
C LYS A 221 -6.37 15.30 36.95
N GLY A 222 -6.99 14.45 36.15
CA GLY A 222 -8.29 14.70 35.52
C GLY A 222 -8.17 15.31 34.13
N GLY A 223 -9.16 15.03 33.29
CA GLY A 223 -9.24 15.48 31.90
C GLY A 223 -10.34 14.75 31.14
N ALA A 224 -10.59 15.15 29.90
CA ALA A 224 -11.60 14.55 29.02
C ALA A 224 -11.10 13.24 28.37
N TYR A 225 -10.58 12.31 29.19
CA TYR A 225 -9.97 11.07 28.73
C TYR A 225 -10.90 9.84 28.82
N GLY A 226 -12.04 9.97 29.51
CA GLY A 226 -13.06 8.92 29.58
C GLY A 226 -12.62 7.65 30.32
N PHE A 227 -11.88 7.79 31.43
CA PHE A 227 -11.60 6.69 32.37
C PHE A 227 -12.65 6.66 33.48
N THR A 228 -13.01 5.47 33.96
CA THR A 228 -13.95 5.29 35.08
C THR A 228 -13.26 5.47 36.43
N GLU A 229 -14.04 5.76 37.49
CA GLU A 229 -13.49 5.86 38.86
C GLU A 229 -12.76 4.58 39.28
N THR A 230 -13.30 3.41 38.91
CA THR A 230 -12.68 2.12 39.18
C THR A 230 -11.31 2.00 38.52
N GLN A 231 -11.19 2.42 37.25
CA GLN A 231 -9.89 2.42 36.56
C GLN A 231 -8.91 3.41 37.17
N LEU A 232 -9.37 4.56 37.66
CA LEU A 232 -8.48 5.55 38.28
C LEU A 232 -8.01 5.15 39.68
N GLY A 233 -8.77 4.30 40.38
CA GLY A 233 -8.45 3.79 41.70
C GLY A 233 -7.54 2.55 41.73
N ASP A 234 -7.30 1.94 40.57
CA ASP A 234 -6.53 0.70 40.43
C ASP A 234 -5.52 0.81 39.27
N ASP A 235 -4.22 0.79 39.61
CA ASP A 235 -3.14 0.96 38.64
C ASP A 235 -3.08 -0.20 37.62
N GLU A 236 -3.47 -1.43 38.02
CA GLU A 236 -3.54 -2.58 37.11
C GLU A 236 -4.66 -2.38 36.08
N ALA A 237 -5.84 -1.95 36.54
CA ALA A 237 -6.98 -1.65 35.67
C ALA A 237 -6.69 -0.47 34.73
N LEU A 238 -6.02 0.58 35.22
CA LEU A 238 -5.58 1.71 34.40
C LEU A 238 -4.60 1.29 33.32
N CYS A 239 -3.56 0.52 33.69
CA CYS A 239 -2.55 0.06 32.73
C CYS A 239 -3.13 -0.94 31.73
N THR A 240 -4.07 -1.79 32.18
CA THR A 240 -4.83 -2.70 31.30
C THR A 240 -5.60 -1.93 30.24
N GLU A 241 -6.31 -0.88 30.66
CA GLU A 241 -7.03 0.00 29.76
C GLU A 241 -6.09 0.70 28.77
N LEU A 242 -4.98 1.24 29.26
CA LEU A 242 -4.03 2.01 28.45
C LEU A 242 -3.37 1.15 27.38
N TRP A 243 -2.93 -0.07 27.69
CA TRP A 243 -2.30 -0.89 26.66
C TRP A 243 -3.27 -1.25 25.54
N GLN A 244 -4.55 -1.52 25.86
CA GLN A 244 -5.57 -1.81 24.86
C GLN A 244 -5.84 -0.60 23.97
N ARG A 245 -5.94 0.61 24.56
CA ARG A 245 -6.15 1.84 23.78
C ARG A 245 -4.96 2.20 22.91
N TYR A 246 -3.73 2.11 23.42
CA TYR A 246 -2.53 2.39 22.63
C TYR A 246 -2.31 1.35 21.52
N HIS A 247 -2.62 0.07 21.77
CA HIS A 247 -2.55 -0.98 20.74
C HIS A 247 -3.57 -0.70 19.62
N ALA A 248 -4.82 -0.34 19.96
CA ALA A 248 -5.81 0.04 18.97
C ALA A 248 -5.40 1.29 18.18
N LEU A 249 -4.82 2.31 18.84
CA LEU A 249 -4.29 3.50 18.17
C LEU A 249 -3.12 3.15 17.22
N ALA A 250 -2.25 2.20 17.60
CA ALA A 250 -1.18 1.72 16.75
C ALA A 250 -1.73 1.12 15.45
N VAL A 251 -2.68 0.18 15.58
CA VAL A 251 -3.37 -0.44 14.44
C VAL A 251 -4.11 0.60 13.60
N SER A 252 -4.84 1.55 14.21
CA SER A 252 -5.53 2.60 13.46
C SER A 252 -4.59 3.50 12.67
N ARG A 253 -3.43 3.86 13.23
CA ARG A 253 -2.44 4.69 12.52
C ARG A 253 -1.80 3.94 11.35
N ASP A 254 -1.53 2.65 11.54
CA ASP A 254 -0.95 1.85 10.46
C ASP A 254 -1.96 1.64 9.34
N LEU A 255 -3.23 1.31 9.66
CA LEU A 255 -4.30 1.22 8.67
C LEU A 255 -4.53 2.55 7.94
N PHE A 256 -4.37 3.70 8.60
CA PHE A 256 -4.48 5.01 7.94
C PHE A 256 -3.34 5.22 6.95
N VAL A 257 -2.11 4.79 7.28
CA VAL A 257 -0.99 4.88 6.35
C VAL A 257 -1.09 3.87 5.20
N MET A 258 -1.81 2.75 5.42
CA MET A 258 -2.05 1.75 4.38
C MET A 258 -2.78 2.29 3.15
N HIS A 259 -3.48 3.42 3.26
CA HIS A 259 -4.02 4.13 2.10
C HIS A 259 -2.92 4.56 1.12
N PHE A 260 -1.96 5.35 1.62
CA PHE A 260 -0.82 5.83 0.82
C PHE A 260 0.10 4.69 0.39
N TYR A 261 0.18 3.63 1.22
CA TYR A 261 0.87 2.39 0.87
C TYR A 261 0.19 1.70 -0.32
N SER A 262 -1.14 1.55 -0.31
CA SER A 262 -1.86 0.97 -1.46
C SER A 262 -1.72 1.80 -2.71
N ASP A 263 -1.87 3.12 -2.63
CA ASP A 263 -1.65 4.02 -3.76
C ASP A 263 -0.31 3.75 -4.46
N HIS A 264 0.74 3.42 -3.72
CA HIS A 264 2.06 3.10 -4.27
C HIS A 264 2.05 1.93 -5.27
N PHE A 265 1.09 1.00 -5.16
CA PHE A 265 0.96 -0.13 -6.08
C PHE A 265 0.31 0.23 -7.42
N ALA A 266 -0.24 1.44 -7.56
CA ALA A 266 -0.78 1.92 -8.82
C ALA A 266 0.33 2.47 -9.73
N GLY A 267 0.38 2.05 -11.00
CA GLY A 267 1.41 2.49 -11.95
C GLY A 267 1.48 4.01 -12.12
N GLY A 268 0.32 4.69 -12.09
CA GLY A 268 0.15 6.14 -12.14
C GLY A 268 0.63 6.88 -10.89
N HIS A 269 1.01 6.16 -9.83
CA HIS A 269 1.46 6.74 -8.58
C HIS A 269 2.98 6.62 -8.38
N MET A 270 3.68 5.92 -9.28
CA MET A 270 5.10 5.62 -9.14
C MET A 270 6.03 6.79 -9.48
N GLY A 271 7.33 6.59 -9.25
CA GLY A 271 8.33 7.66 -9.13
C GLY A 271 8.43 8.63 -10.31
N ARG A 272 8.08 8.21 -11.54
CA ARG A 272 8.10 9.11 -12.71
C ARG A 272 6.99 10.16 -12.69
N ILE A 273 5.89 9.93 -11.96
CA ILE A 273 4.78 10.89 -11.83
C ILE A 273 4.95 11.77 -10.60
N GLY A 274 5.41 11.25 -9.47
CA GLY A 274 5.42 12.01 -8.23
C GLY A 274 6.16 13.35 -8.32
N LEU A 275 7.34 13.40 -8.96
CA LEU A 275 8.02 14.69 -9.18
C LEU A 275 7.20 15.63 -10.04
N LEU A 276 6.68 15.12 -11.15
CA LEU A 276 5.88 15.90 -12.08
C LEU A 276 4.58 16.39 -11.43
N ARG A 277 4.04 15.68 -10.42
CA ARG A 277 2.90 16.10 -9.61
C ARG A 277 3.15 17.42 -8.88
N GLU A 278 4.38 17.63 -8.42
CA GLU A 278 4.80 18.89 -7.81
C GLU A 278 5.19 19.95 -8.86
N VAL A 279 5.98 19.55 -9.86
CA VAL A 279 6.59 20.47 -10.84
C VAL A 279 5.55 21.04 -11.81
N MET A 280 4.62 20.21 -12.29
CA MET A 280 3.67 20.61 -13.34
C MET A 280 2.72 21.71 -12.89
N PRO A 281 2.04 21.62 -11.72
CA PRO A 281 1.21 22.71 -11.23
C PRO A 281 2.02 23.98 -10.94
N LYS A 282 3.24 23.87 -10.42
CA LYS A 282 4.11 25.03 -10.16
C LYS A 282 4.48 25.78 -11.44
N LYS A 283 4.78 25.06 -12.54
CA LYS A 283 5.20 25.66 -13.81
C LYS A 283 4.05 26.09 -14.71
N PHE A 284 2.93 25.36 -14.70
CA PHE A 284 1.84 25.53 -15.68
C PHE A 284 0.46 25.72 -15.03
N GLY A 285 0.38 25.87 -13.71
CA GLY A 285 -0.87 26.05 -12.97
C GLY A 285 -1.84 24.89 -13.19
N PHE A 286 -3.13 25.24 -13.32
CA PHE A 286 -4.20 24.27 -13.55
C PHE A 286 -3.98 23.39 -14.80
N LEU A 287 -3.35 23.92 -15.85
CA LEU A 287 -3.03 23.16 -17.06
C LEU A 287 -2.03 22.03 -16.75
N GLY A 288 -1.06 22.32 -15.88
CA GLY A 288 -0.11 21.32 -15.39
C GLY A 288 -0.81 20.17 -14.67
N GLY A 289 -1.79 20.49 -13.82
CA GLY A 289 -2.63 19.50 -13.12
C GLY A 289 -3.41 18.59 -14.07
N ILE A 290 -3.99 19.13 -15.15
CA ILE A 290 -4.70 18.32 -16.15
C ILE A 290 -3.74 17.37 -16.88
N LEU A 291 -2.56 17.87 -17.27
CA LEU A 291 -1.59 17.09 -18.03
C LEU A 291 -0.99 15.96 -17.22
N ILE A 292 -0.66 16.20 -15.95
CA ILE A 292 -0.16 15.12 -15.09
C ILE A 292 -1.25 14.08 -14.82
N ASN A 293 -2.52 14.47 -14.71
CA ASN A 293 -3.64 13.53 -14.65
C ASN A 293 -3.80 12.69 -15.94
N ASN A 294 -3.44 13.22 -17.11
CA ASN A 294 -3.46 12.42 -18.34
C ASN A 294 -2.35 11.35 -18.31
N MET A 295 -1.14 11.72 -17.88
CA MET A 295 -0.04 10.76 -17.74
C MET A 295 -0.34 9.71 -16.68
N HIS A 296 -0.89 10.11 -15.54
CA HIS A 296 -1.41 9.21 -14.51
C HIS A 296 -2.35 8.16 -15.08
N ASN A 297 -3.35 8.59 -15.86
CA ASN A 297 -4.32 7.66 -16.45
C ASN A 297 -3.70 6.76 -17.53
N GLU A 298 -2.75 7.27 -18.32
CA GLU A 298 -1.99 6.48 -19.30
C GLU A 298 -1.20 5.37 -18.59
N ASP A 299 -0.43 5.70 -17.56
CA ASP A 299 0.35 4.75 -16.77
C ASP A 299 -0.53 3.73 -16.04
N ASN A 300 -1.68 4.17 -15.52
CA ASN A 300 -2.68 3.30 -14.91
C ASN A 300 -3.29 2.30 -15.91
N THR A 301 -3.42 2.69 -17.19
CA THR A 301 -4.03 1.86 -18.23
C THR A 301 -3.03 0.89 -18.84
N ASP A 302 -1.84 1.38 -19.20
CA ASP A 302 -0.83 0.61 -19.95
C ASP A 302 0.18 -0.12 -19.07
N SER A 303 0.09 0.11 -17.75
CA SER A 303 0.98 -0.39 -16.70
C SER A 303 2.44 0.10 -16.79
N VAL A 304 3.18 -0.11 -15.73
CA VAL A 304 4.65 -0.02 -15.71
C VAL A 304 5.23 -1.36 -15.24
N THR A 305 6.41 -1.71 -15.74
CA THR A 305 7.10 -2.94 -15.30
C THR A 305 7.81 -2.64 -13.98
N VAL A 306 7.65 -3.51 -12.99
CA VAL A 306 8.09 -3.25 -11.61
C VAL A 306 9.00 -4.33 -11.05
N THR A 307 9.73 -3.97 -10.01
CA THR A 307 10.61 -4.82 -9.21
C THR A 307 10.38 -4.52 -7.72
N PRO A 308 10.69 -5.44 -6.78
CA PRO A 308 10.70 -5.14 -5.36
C PRO A 308 12.12 -4.69 -4.97
N PRO A 309 12.48 -3.41 -5.09
CA PRO A 309 13.87 -2.99 -4.85
C PRO A 309 14.27 -3.05 -3.37
N TYR A 310 13.31 -3.26 -2.49
CA TYR A 310 13.46 -3.26 -1.04
C TYR A 310 13.57 -4.67 -0.46
N ASP A 311 13.59 -5.67 -1.33
CA ASP A 311 13.86 -7.05 -0.93
C ASP A 311 15.37 -7.29 -0.80
N THR A 312 15.82 -7.44 0.43
CA THR A 312 17.24 -7.63 0.79
C THR A 312 17.65 -9.10 0.82
N ASP A 313 16.69 -10.03 0.93
CA ASP A 313 16.91 -11.47 1.04
C ASP A 313 16.01 -12.20 0.03
N SER A 314 16.58 -12.58 -1.12
CA SER A 314 15.88 -13.13 -2.30
C SER A 314 15.21 -14.51 -2.11
N ASP A 315 14.85 -14.88 -0.90
CA ASP A 315 14.30 -16.20 -0.58
C ASP A 315 12.76 -16.18 -0.68
N ALA A 316 12.26 -16.77 -1.76
CA ALA A 316 10.94 -17.40 -1.97
C ALA A 316 9.61 -16.65 -1.70
N TYR A 317 9.57 -15.55 -0.93
CA TYR A 317 8.31 -14.94 -0.45
C TYR A 317 7.83 -13.71 -1.24
N THR A 318 8.70 -13.20 -2.12
CA THR A 318 8.57 -11.96 -2.89
C THR A 318 8.73 -12.24 -4.38
N GLU A 319 8.16 -13.34 -4.89
CA GLU A 319 8.22 -13.67 -6.32
C GLU A 319 7.40 -12.68 -7.17
N ILE A 320 7.96 -11.50 -7.37
CA ILE A 320 7.64 -10.62 -8.49
C ILE A 320 8.23 -11.30 -9.71
N ARG A 321 7.36 -11.95 -10.49
CA ARG A 321 7.73 -12.56 -11.78
C ARG A 321 8.45 -11.54 -12.65
N ASP A 322 9.31 -12.03 -13.55
CA ASP A 322 10.11 -11.18 -14.44
C ASP A 322 9.27 -10.24 -15.33
N ASP A 323 7.99 -10.55 -15.50
CA ASP A 323 7.00 -9.80 -16.27
C ASP A 323 5.99 -9.03 -15.41
N SER A 324 6.25 -8.84 -14.11
CA SER A 324 5.29 -8.15 -13.23
C SER A 324 5.01 -6.71 -13.64
N GLN A 325 3.74 -6.36 -13.61
CA GLN A 325 3.22 -5.07 -14.05
C GLN A 325 2.38 -4.44 -12.95
N ALA A 326 2.65 -3.17 -12.65
CA ALA A 326 1.77 -2.34 -11.85
C ALA A 326 0.79 -1.62 -12.77
N TYR A 327 -0.47 -2.04 -12.72
CA TYR A 327 -1.60 -1.34 -13.31
C TYR A 327 -2.14 -0.28 -12.33
N GLY A 328 -3.14 0.47 -12.74
CA GLY A 328 -3.63 1.62 -11.98
C GLY A 328 -4.77 1.38 -11.00
N ASP A 329 -5.31 2.49 -10.52
CA ASP A 329 -6.54 2.58 -9.75
C ASP A 329 -7.66 1.73 -10.40
N GLY A 330 -8.29 0.89 -9.58
CA GLY A 330 -9.41 0.03 -9.97
C GLY A 330 -9.00 -1.27 -10.66
N THR A 331 -7.74 -1.69 -10.56
CA THR A 331 -7.21 -2.86 -11.26
C THR A 331 -6.60 -3.95 -10.37
N TYR A 332 -6.44 -3.77 -9.06
CA TYR A 332 -5.89 -4.78 -8.14
C TYR A 332 -6.63 -6.10 -8.28
N LEU A 333 -7.96 -6.09 -8.37
CA LEU A 333 -8.77 -7.30 -8.57
C LEU A 333 -9.12 -7.58 -10.04
N GLY A 334 -8.45 -6.89 -10.97
CA GLY A 334 -8.58 -7.14 -12.40
C GLY A 334 -7.89 -8.46 -12.79
N ARG A 335 -8.52 -9.23 -13.69
CA ARG A 335 -7.91 -10.48 -14.19
C ARG A 335 -6.51 -10.20 -14.75
N GLY A 336 -5.50 -10.86 -14.19
CA GLY A 336 -4.10 -10.72 -14.59
C GLY A 336 -3.26 -9.79 -13.70
N ASN A 337 -3.85 -9.19 -12.65
CA ASN A 337 -3.13 -8.35 -11.68
C ASN A 337 -3.08 -8.98 -10.26
N ASP A 338 -3.54 -10.23 -10.12
CA ASP A 338 -3.68 -10.93 -8.84
C ASP A 338 -2.36 -10.97 -8.04
N ASN A 339 -1.21 -11.04 -8.72
CA ASN A 339 0.10 -11.02 -8.07
C ASN A 339 0.37 -9.69 -7.36
N THR A 340 0.14 -8.56 -8.03
CA THR A 340 0.31 -7.22 -7.45
C THR A 340 -0.63 -7.01 -6.27
N ALA A 341 -1.88 -7.49 -6.38
CA ALA A 341 -2.86 -7.43 -5.29
C ALA A 341 -2.44 -8.27 -4.08
N ASN A 342 -1.91 -9.47 -4.30
CA ASN A 342 -1.42 -10.34 -3.23
C ASN A 342 -0.19 -9.74 -2.55
N LEU A 343 0.74 -9.14 -3.31
CA LEU A 343 1.89 -8.44 -2.75
C LEU A 343 1.47 -7.25 -1.90
N LEU A 344 0.48 -6.47 -2.36
CA LEU A 344 -0.10 -5.38 -1.60
C LEU A 344 -0.67 -5.87 -0.25
N ILE A 345 -1.54 -6.87 -0.29
CA ILE A 345 -2.16 -7.42 0.94
C ILE A 345 -1.09 -7.99 1.87
N ASN A 346 -0.12 -8.74 1.34
CA ASN A 346 0.99 -9.27 2.12
C ASN A 346 1.84 -8.15 2.74
N GLY A 347 2.09 -7.06 2.02
CA GLY A 347 2.79 -5.90 2.54
C GLY A 347 2.05 -5.23 3.69
N MET A 348 0.72 -5.04 3.55
CA MET A 348 -0.13 -4.51 4.62
C MET A 348 -0.15 -5.43 5.85
N ASP A 349 -0.30 -6.75 5.64
CA ASP A 349 -0.29 -7.76 6.70
C ASP A 349 1.07 -7.77 7.43
N ASN A 350 2.19 -7.69 6.71
CA ASN A 350 3.54 -7.69 7.31
C ASN A 350 3.83 -6.39 8.07
N SER A 351 3.35 -5.24 7.59
CA SER A 351 3.42 -3.98 8.33
C SER A 351 2.72 -4.12 9.69
N LEU A 352 1.48 -4.60 9.71
CA LEU A 352 0.78 -4.84 10.98
C LEU A 352 1.39 -5.99 11.80
N GLY A 353 2.05 -6.94 11.15
CA GLY A 353 2.86 -7.98 11.78
C GLY A 353 4.00 -7.43 12.63
N ASP A 354 4.56 -6.28 12.27
CA ASP A 354 5.58 -5.60 13.09
C ASP A 354 5.00 -5.09 14.42
N ILE A 355 3.76 -4.60 14.42
CA ILE A 355 3.03 -4.24 15.64
C ILE A 355 2.79 -5.48 16.50
N ALA A 356 2.32 -6.58 15.91
CA ALA A 356 2.07 -7.83 16.63
C ALA A 356 3.36 -8.38 17.26
N ARG A 357 4.45 -8.46 16.49
CA ARG A 357 5.75 -8.89 17.00
C ARG A 357 6.21 -8.03 18.17
N LEU A 358 6.12 -6.70 18.05
CA LEU A 358 6.50 -5.78 19.12
C LEU A 358 5.63 -6.03 20.36
N MET A 359 4.32 -6.18 20.21
CA MET A 359 3.40 -6.46 21.30
C MET A 359 3.65 -7.81 22.01
N MET A 360 4.26 -8.78 21.32
CA MET A 360 4.60 -10.09 21.89
C MET A 360 5.99 -10.13 22.51
N THR A 361 6.98 -9.51 21.86
CA THR A 361 8.41 -9.68 22.18
C THR A 361 9.04 -8.45 22.83
N GLY A 362 8.45 -7.26 22.66
CA GLY A 362 9.07 -5.98 23.01
C GLY A 362 10.10 -5.50 22.00
N GLU A 363 10.37 -6.28 20.94
CA GLU A 363 11.35 -5.95 19.91
C GLU A 363 10.74 -5.06 18.84
N ARG A 364 11.34 -3.88 18.68
CA ARG A 364 11.01 -2.94 17.62
C ARG A 364 11.95 -3.14 16.44
N ARG A 365 11.40 -3.17 15.22
CA ARG A 365 12.22 -3.17 14.01
C ARG A 365 12.76 -1.80 13.67
N ASP A 366 13.94 -1.80 13.08
CA ASP A 366 14.53 -0.63 12.45
C ASP A 366 13.85 -0.34 11.10
N VAL A 367 14.00 0.90 10.64
CA VAL A 367 13.28 1.45 9.48
C VAL A 367 13.52 0.62 8.21
N GLU A 368 14.76 0.17 8.01
CA GLU A 368 15.16 -0.67 6.88
C GLU A 368 14.53 -2.08 6.89
N ASP A 369 14.09 -2.55 8.06
CA ASP A 369 13.51 -3.88 8.23
C ASP A 369 11.97 -3.88 8.31
N TYR A 370 11.32 -2.72 8.15
CA TYR A 370 9.86 -2.63 8.20
C TYR A 370 9.22 -3.63 7.22
N GLY A 371 8.34 -4.47 7.74
CA GLY A 371 7.82 -5.64 7.02
C GLY A 371 7.05 -5.31 5.75
N GLY A 372 6.44 -4.12 5.67
CA GLY A 372 5.77 -3.66 4.46
C GLY A 372 6.73 -3.20 3.36
N LEU A 373 7.97 -2.79 3.67
CA LEU A 373 8.91 -2.26 2.66
C LEU A 373 9.25 -3.30 1.60
N THR A 374 9.51 -4.54 2.01
CA THR A 374 9.92 -5.65 1.13
C THR A 374 8.96 -5.86 -0.04
N PHE A 375 7.68 -5.46 0.10
CA PHE A 375 6.65 -5.66 -0.91
C PHE A 375 6.38 -4.43 -1.78
N LEU A 376 6.90 -3.25 -1.44
CA LEU A 376 6.63 -2.02 -2.21
C LEU A 376 7.28 -2.09 -3.61
N PRO A 377 6.49 -1.99 -4.70
CA PRO A 377 7.04 -2.05 -6.06
C PRO A 377 7.63 -0.72 -6.50
N GLU A 378 8.77 -0.75 -7.18
CA GLU A 378 9.30 0.41 -7.92
C GLU A 378 9.42 0.11 -9.41
N ILE A 379 9.51 1.15 -10.23
CA ILE A 379 9.73 1.02 -11.67
C ILE A 379 11.08 0.35 -11.94
N ASP A 380 11.05 -0.79 -12.64
CA ASP A 380 12.27 -1.50 -13.03
C ASP A 380 12.91 -0.86 -14.27
N TYR A 381 13.79 0.11 -14.07
CA TYR A 381 14.53 0.76 -15.15
C TYR A 381 15.57 -0.15 -15.83
N LYS A 382 15.81 -1.38 -15.33
CA LYS A 382 16.62 -2.40 -16.01
C LYS A 382 15.80 -3.20 -17.03
N LYS A 383 14.48 -3.02 -17.05
CA LYS A 383 13.56 -3.63 -18.02
C LYS A 383 12.98 -2.59 -18.97
N ALA A 384 12.36 -3.08 -20.04
CA ALA A 384 11.75 -2.20 -21.02
C ALA A 384 10.51 -1.51 -20.45
N GLN A 385 10.39 -0.19 -20.61
CA GLN A 385 9.32 0.63 -20.02
C GLN A 385 8.49 1.32 -21.10
N PRO A 386 7.18 1.51 -20.91
CA PRO A 386 6.39 2.35 -21.81
C PRO A 386 6.93 3.78 -21.78
N GLN A 387 7.02 4.39 -22.95
CA GLN A 387 7.47 5.75 -23.15
C GLN A 387 6.51 6.73 -22.44
N PRO A 388 6.96 7.48 -21.42
CA PRO A 388 6.06 8.33 -20.64
C PRO A 388 5.52 9.52 -21.45
N LEU A 389 4.29 9.96 -21.20
CA LEU A 389 3.74 11.16 -21.85
C LEU A 389 4.57 12.41 -21.57
N LEU A 390 5.06 12.55 -20.33
CA LEU A 390 5.85 13.69 -19.86
C LEU A 390 7.17 13.23 -19.26
N ILE A 391 8.22 14.04 -19.44
CA ILE A 391 9.53 13.85 -18.81
C ILE A 391 9.96 15.16 -18.16
N TYR A 392 10.51 15.06 -16.95
CA TYR A 392 11.28 16.14 -16.35
C TYR A 392 12.76 15.92 -16.67
N GLY A 393 13.31 16.77 -17.54
CA GLY A 393 14.70 16.68 -17.99
C GLY A 393 15.69 17.11 -16.92
N LEU A 394 16.95 16.65 -17.07
CA LEU A 394 18.06 17.05 -16.20
C LEU A 394 18.34 18.57 -16.22
N ASP A 395 17.91 19.25 -17.29
CA ASP A 395 17.95 20.70 -17.44
C ASP A 395 16.78 21.43 -16.73
N GLN A 396 16.02 20.71 -15.91
CA GLN A 396 14.86 21.20 -15.15
C GLN A 396 13.70 21.69 -16.02
N LYS A 397 13.67 21.30 -17.30
CA LYS A 397 12.55 21.56 -18.19
C LYS A 397 11.61 20.37 -18.27
N VAL A 398 10.37 20.64 -18.68
CA VAL A 398 9.38 19.60 -18.92
C VAL A 398 9.29 19.36 -20.42
N TYR A 399 9.26 18.10 -20.81
CA TYR A 399 9.11 17.64 -22.17
C TYR A 399 7.84 16.78 -22.30
N PHE A 400 7.25 16.74 -23.48
CA PHE A 400 6.13 15.85 -23.80
C PHE A 400 6.41 15.06 -25.09
N ARG A 401 5.89 13.84 -25.16
CA ARG A 401 6.02 12.97 -26.35
C ARG A 401 5.36 13.63 -27.57
N GLU A 402 6.07 13.74 -28.69
CA GLU A 402 5.56 14.42 -29.89
C GLU A 402 4.40 13.66 -30.54
N ASP A 403 4.55 12.34 -30.71
CA ASP A 403 3.47 11.44 -31.13
C ASP A 403 2.67 10.97 -29.90
N VAL A 404 1.71 11.80 -29.49
CA VAL A 404 0.89 11.53 -28.31
C VAL A 404 0.04 10.26 -28.45
N SER A 405 -0.28 9.83 -29.67
CA SER A 405 -1.12 8.65 -29.96
C SER A 405 -0.37 7.32 -29.90
N LYS A 406 0.96 7.32 -29.88
CA LYS A 406 1.75 6.08 -29.88
C LYS A 406 2.65 6.00 -28.68
N ILE A 407 2.54 4.90 -27.93
CA ILE A 407 3.42 4.62 -26.80
C ILE A 407 4.45 3.58 -27.25
N LEU A 408 5.71 3.99 -27.38
CA LEU A 408 6.81 3.07 -27.64
C LEU A 408 7.17 2.30 -26.36
N LYS A 409 7.61 1.05 -26.50
CA LYS A 409 8.26 0.31 -25.41
C LYS A 409 9.77 0.57 -25.52
N LEU A 410 10.32 1.35 -24.61
CA LEU A 410 11.72 1.76 -24.61
C LEU A 410 12.57 0.68 -23.92
N SER A 411 13.68 0.28 -24.54
CA SER A 411 14.69 -0.51 -23.83
C SER A 411 15.34 0.31 -22.70
N PRO A 412 16.03 -0.30 -21.73
CA PRO A 412 16.73 0.44 -20.67
C PRO A 412 17.67 1.52 -21.22
N GLN A 413 18.42 1.19 -22.29
CA GLN A 413 19.34 2.13 -22.93
C GLN A 413 18.59 3.27 -23.64
N ASP A 414 17.49 2.96 -24.36
CA ASP A 414 16.69 3.99 -25.02
C ASP A 414 16.03 4.91 -24.01
N TYR A 415 15.57 4.38 -22.88
CA TYR A 415 14.99 5.15 -21.78
C TYR A 415 16.02 6.12 -21.19
N GLN A 416 17.23 5.64 -20.88
CA GLN A 416 18.33 6.50 -20.40
C GLN A 416 18.70 7.58 -21.42
N ASN A 417 18.86 7.21 -22.69
CA ASN A 417 19.17 8.17 -23.77
C ASN A 417 18.07 9.22 -23.93
N THR A 418 16.81 8.81 -23.78
CA THR A 418 15.65 9.70 -23.81
C THR A 418 15.68 10.69 -22.64
N LEU A 419 16.00 10.26 -21.42
CA LEU A 419 16.12 11.18 -20.26
C LEU A 419 17.26 12.19 -20.43
N GLN A 420 18.39 11.77 -21.00
CA GLN A 420 19.56 12.62 -21.23
C GLN A 420 19.35 13.63 -22.36
N ASN A 421 18.64 13.25 -23.42
CA ASN A 421 18.35 14.13 -24.55
C ASN A 421 16.93 13.87 -25.09
N PRO A 422 15.88 14.40 -24.42
CA PRO A 422 14.50 14.13 -24.82
C PRO A 422 14.20 14.58 -26.25
N ALA A 423 14.75 15.74 -26.66
CA ALA A 423 14.51 16.32 -27.98
C ALA A 423 14.98 15.42 -29.14
N ALA A 424 16.10 14.73 -28.98
CA ALA A 424 16.60 13.78 -29.98
C ALA A 424 15.79 12.46 -30.03
N HIS A 425 14.94 12.20 -29.04
CA HIS A 425 14.21 10.95 -28.87
C HIS A 425 12.69 11.14 -28.91
N GLY A 426 12.22 12.06 -29.75
CA GLY A 426 10.79 12.23 -30.04
C GLY A 426 10.00 12.96 -28.96
N TYR A 427 10.67 13.77 -28.13
CA TYR A 427 10.01 14.69 -27.21
C TYR A 427 10.19 16.15 -27.63
N LYS A 428 9.26 16.99 -27.18
CA LYS A 428 9.34 18.44 -27.35
C LYS A 428 9.21 19.14 -26.02
N GLU A 429 10.00 20.22 -25.82
CA GLU A 429 9.87 21.07 -24.64
C GLU A 429 8.42 21.57 -24.51
N LEU A 430 7.88 21.53 -23.30
CA LEU A 430 6.53 21.97 -22.97
C LEU A 430 6.56 23.45 -22.56
N THR A 431 6.12 24.33 -23.45
CA THR A 431 5.78 25.72 -23.11
C THR A 431 4.32 25.87 -22.71
N PHE A 432 3.94 27.02 -22.16
CA PHE A 432 2.54 27.30 -21.79
C PHE A 432 1.55 27.11 -22.96
N PHE A 433 1.89 27.62 -24.15
CA PHE A 433 1.04 27.44 -25.35
C PHE A 433 0.98 25.98 -25.80
N GLN A 434 2.07 25.22 -25.64
CA GLN A 434 2.06 23.79 -25.94
C GLN A 434 1.22 23.02 -24.91
N ALA A 435 1.22 23.41 -23.64
CA ALA A 435 0.35 22.81 -22.63
C ALA A 435 -1.13 22.97 -23.00
N ILE A 436 -1.56 24.17 -23.41
CA ILE A 436 -2.93 24.40 -23.91
C ILE A 436 -3.22 23.50 -25.11
N LYS A 437 -2.33 23.47 -26.12
CA LYS A 437 -2.50 22.66 -27.32
C LYS A 437 -2.57 21.17 -27.00
N LEU A 438 -1.73 20.69 -26.09
CA LEU A 438 -1.67 19.29 -25.68
C LEU A 438 -2.94 18.89 -24.93
N ILE A 439 -3.43 19.72 -24.01
CA ILE A 439 -4.71 19.50 -23.33
C ILE A 439 -5.85 19.43 -24.34
N PHE A 440 -5.91 20.36 -25.28
CA PHE A 440 -6.94 20.33 -26.32
C PHE A 440 -6.90 19.04 -27.15
N LYS A 441 -5.71 18.59 -27.55
CA LYS A 441 -5.53 17.30 -28.24
C LYS A 441 -6.06 16.13 -27.41
N LEU A 442 -5.65 16.02 -26.14
CA LEU A 442 -5.95 14.87 -25.30
C LEU A 442 -7.40 14.85 -24.80
N ARG A 443 -7.98 16.02 -24.47
CA ARG A 443 -9.31 16.11 -23.86
C ARG A 443 -10.44 16.34 -24.85
N VAL A 444 -10.21 17.12 -25.92
CA VAL A 444 -11.25 17.45 -26.92
C VAL A 444 -11.16 16.52 -28.13
N LEU A 445 -9.94 16.24 -28.58
CA LEU A 445 -9.69 15.35 -29.73
C LEU A 445 -9.26 13.95 -29.29
N GLY A 446 -9.59 13.55 -28.05
CA GLY A 446 -9.17 12.28 -27.47
C GLY A 446 -9.42 11.09 -28.37
N PHE A 447 -10.57 11.03 -29.08
CA PHE A 447 -10.86 9.95 -30.03
C PHE A 447 -9.79 9.77 -31.13
N PHE A 448 -9.11 10.83 -31.58
CA PHE A 448 -8.06 10.77 -32.59
C PHE A 448 -6.66 10.61 -32.00
N TYR A 449 -6.49 10.92 -30.72
CA TYR A 449 -5.20 10.97 -30.04
C TYR A 449 -5.16 10.05 -28.81
N SER A 450 -6.08 9.09 -28.71
CA SER A 450 -6.03 8.05 -27.69
C SER A 450 -4.70 7.34 -27.83
N PRO A 451 -3.88 7.31 -26.77
CA PRO A 451 -2.59 6.67 -26.82
C PRO A 451 -2.78 5.16 -26.92
N GLU A 452 -2.03 4.52 -27.82
CA GLU A 452 -2.00 3.06 -27.98
C GLU A 452 -0.55 2.56 -27.92
N PRO A 453 -0.26 1.49 -27.15
CA PRO A 453 1.03 0.81 -27.18
C PRO A 453 1.36 0.30 -28.59
N THR A 454 2.55 0.62 -29.10
CA THR A 454 3.01 0.03 -30.35
C THR A 454 3.22 -1.46 -30.17
N LYS A 455 2.53 -2.27 -30.99
CA LYS A 455 2.79 -3.71 -31.06
C LYS A 455 4.26 -3.92 -31.46
N PRO A 456 5.01 -4.78 -30.77
CA PRO A 456 6.39 -5.05 -31.16
C PRO A 456 6.38 -5.58 -32.60
N GLU A 457 7.08 -4.90 -33.51
CA GLU A 457 7.41 -5.49 -34.80
C GLU A 457 8.33 -6.67 -34.52
N VAL A 458 7.77 -7.87 -34.47
CA VAL A 458 8.58 -9.10 -34.49
C VAL A 458 9.23 -9.15 -35.87
N LYS A 459 10.44 -8.60 -35.97
CA LYS A 459 11.36 -8.98 -37.04
C LYS A 459 11.71 -10.44 -36.78
N LEU A 460 10.90 -11.36 -37.31
CA LEU A 460 11.22 -12.76 -37.44
C LEU A 460 12.49 -12.84 -38.29
N GLY A 461 13.64 -12.79 -37.63
CA GLY A 461 14.95 -13.10 -38.22
C GLY A 461 15.07 -14.59 -38.47
N ILE A 462 14.11 -15.19 -39.19
CA ILE A 462 14.26 -16.53 -39.72
C ILE A 462 14.83 -16.36 -41.13
N SER A 463 16.16 -16.28 -41.20
CA SER A 463 16.88 -16.74 -42.38
C SER A 463 16.51 -18.21 -42.57
N TYR A 464 15.57 -18.49 -43.48
CA TYR A 464 15.37 -19.83 -44.01
C TYR A 464 16.67 -20.25 -44.72
N GLN A 465 17.58 -20.88 -43.99
CA GLN A 465 18.51 -21.80 -44.63
C GLN A 465 17.71 -23.05 -45.00
N GLN A 466 17.33 -23.09 -46.27
CA GLN A 466 16.91 -24.31 -46.95
C GLN A 466 18.01 -25.37 -46.75
N LYS A 467 17.83 -26.26 -45.78
CA LYS A 467 18.65 -27.47 -45.67
C LYS A 467 17.89 -28.60 -46.34
N ALA A 468 18.50 -29.10 -47.40
CA ALA A 468 18.01 -30.16 -48.25
C ALA A 468 17.66 -31.44 -47.46
N ALA A 469 16.73 -32.18 -48.05
CA ALA A 469 16.12 -33.40 -47.56
C ALA A 469 17.11 -34.45 -47.03
N ALA A 470 16.75 -35.04 -45.88
CA ALA A 470 17.09 -36.42 -45.55
C ALA A 470 15.96 -37.01 -44.69
N THR A 471 15.34 -38.04 -45.25
CA THR A 471 14.36 -38.97 -44.67
C THR A 471 14.90 -39.73 -43.46
N SER A 472 14.09 -39.91 -42.40
CA SER A 472 13.68 -41.24 -41.87
C SER A 472 13.04 -41.14 -40.47
N THR A 473 11.78 -41.58 -40.41
CA THR A 473 11.12 -42.41 -39.37
C THR A 473 11.47 -42.28 -37.88
N GLU A 474 10.40 -41.94 -37.12
CA GLU A 474 9.93 -42.50 -35.83
C GLU A 474 10.95 -43.04 -34.82
N HIS A 475 10.98 -42.43 -33.62
CA HIS A 475 11.12 -43.19 -32.38
C HIS A 475 10.50 -42.45 -31.19
N TRP A 476 9.58 -43.13 -30.50
CA TRP A 476 9.15 -42.85 -29.13
C TRP A 476 10.30 -43.07 -28.15
N VAL A 477 10.47 -42.18 -27.16
CA VAL A 477 11.20 -42.47 -25.91
C VAL A 477 10.54 -41.77 -24.71
N GLU A 478 10.32 -42.57 -23.69
CA GLU A 478 9.75 -42.32 -22.36
C GLU A 478 10.52 -41.30 -21.52
N THR A 479 9.81 -40.52 -20.71
CA THR A 479 10.37 -39.74 -19.60
C THR A 479 10.44 -40.62 -18.35
N ASN A 480 11.65 -40.88 -17.86
CA ASN A 480 11.89 -41.55 -16.58
C ASN A 480 11.96 -40.53 -15.44
N ASP A 481 11.16 -40.85 -14.43
CA ASP A 481 11.13 -40.32 -13.08
C ASP A 481 12.41 -40.69 -12.32
N SER A 482 13.00 -39.75 -11.56
CA SER A 482 14.01 -40.09 -10.57
C SER A 482 13.94 -39.18 -9.35
N THR A 483 13.37 -39.80 -8.31
CA THR A 483 13.29 -39.41 -6.92
C THR A 483 14.70 -39.26 -6.32
N ILE A 484 14.96 -38.17 -5.58
CA ILE A 484 16.10 -38.07 -4.67
C ILE A 484 15.57 -37.84 -3.25
N GLN A 485 15.85 -38.81 -2.38
CA GLN A 485 15.73 -38.70 -0.92
C GLN A 485 17.03 -38.16 -0.33
N VAL A 486 16.93 -37.14 0.52
CA VAL A 486 17.87 -36.80 1.61
C VAL A 486 16.99 -36.08 2.66
N GLY A 487 16.89 -36.38 3.96
CA GLY A 487 17.83 -36.94 4.93
C GLY A 487 17.83 -35.95 6.11
N LEU A 488 17.05 -36.25 7.17
CA LEU A 488 16.90 -35.44 8.39
C LEU A 488 18.17 -35.47 9.26
N SER A 489 18.66 -34.30 9.71
CA SER A 489 19.34 -34.16 11.01
C SER A 489 19.30 -32.74 11.59
N SER A 490 18.61 -32.64 12.74
CA SER A 490 18.82 -31.80 13.94
C SER A 490 19.44 -30.38 13.91
N ALA A 491 18.70 -29.49 14.59
CA ALA A 491 19.11 -28.41 15.49
C ALA A 491 19.81 -27.18 14.90
N VAL A 492 19.02 -26.11 14.71
CA VAL A 492 19.51 -24.72 14.62
C VAL A 492 18.61 -23.82 15.46
N THR A 493 19.24 -23.18 16.44
CA THR A 493 18.77 -22.02 17.21
C THR A 493 18.98 -20.75 16.38
N GLY A 494 17.99 -19.88 16.28
CA GLY A 494 18.15 -18.51 15.77
C GLY A 494 17.68 -18.30 14.32
N GLU A 495 16.93 -17.20 14.16
CA GLU A 495 16.58 -16.50 12.90
C GLU A 495 15.72 -17.25 11.88
N HIS A 496 14.40 -17.21 12.11
CA HIS A 496 13.44 -17.19 11.01
C HIS A 496 12.85 -15.78 10.88
N ARG A 497 13.44 -15.01 9.98
CA ARG A 497 12.82 -13.83 9.35
C ARG A 497 11.81 -14.37 8.34
N GLY A 498 10.53 -14.43 8.68
CA GLY A 498 9.51 -15.00 7.81
C GLY A 498 8.28 -14.11 7.72
N ALA A 499 7.77 -13.91 6.50
CA ALA A 499 6.44 -13.37 6.27
C ALA A 499 5.37 -14.36 6.75
N LEU A 500 4.29 -13.86 7.35
CA LEU A 500 3.25 -14.68 8.01
C LEU A 500 2.28 -15.41 7.06
N ARG A 501 2.43 -15.29 5.73
CA ARG A 501 1.55 -15.93 4.74
C ARG A 501 2.36 -16.61 3.61
N THR A 502 2.34 -17.93 3.61
CA THR A 502 2.68 -18.77 2.43
C THR A 502 1.64 -18.57 1.34
N SER A 503 2.07 -18.56 0.08
CA SER A 503 1.22 -18.36 -1.10
C SER A 503 0.05 -19.35 -1.20
N PHE A 504 -1.06 -18.91 -1.78
CA PHE A 504 -2.31 -19.68 -1.97
C PHE A 504 -2.12 -20.96 -2.81
N SER A 505 -1.05 -21.04 -3.60
CA SER A 505 -0.72 -22.23 -4.41
C SER A 505 -0.06 -23.36 -3.61
N GLU A 506 0.61 -23.07 -2.49
CA GLU A 506 1.31 -24.10 -1.70
C GLU A 506 0.42 -24.77 -0.65
N GLN A 507 -0.67 -24.12 -0.23
CA GLN A 507 -1.60 -24.70 0.75
C GLN A 507 -2.52 -25.80 0.18
N VAL A 508 -2.56 -26.00 -1.14
CA VAL A 508 -3.33 -27.12 -1.73
C VAL A 508 -2.56 -28.45 -1.62
N THR A 509 -1.29 -28.47 -1.19
CA THR A 509 -0.51 -29.72 -1.10
C THR A 509 0.10 -30.05 0.27
N HIS A 510 0.03 -29.17 1.27
CA HIS A 510 0.48 -29.49 2.63
C HIS A 510 -0.57 -29.13 3.69
N SER A 511 -1.59 -30.00 3.81
CA SER A 511 -2.39 -30.10 5.03
C SER A 511 -1.49 -30.60 6.17
N LEU A 512 -1.07 -29.70 7.05
CA LEU A 512 -0.64 -30.04 8.40
C LEU A 512 -1.90 -30.39 9.19
N LEU A 513 -2.34 -31.65 9.05
CA LEU A 513 -3.00 -32.51 10.03
C LEU A 513 -3.40 -33.78 9.27
N SER A 514 -2.62 -34.85 9.42
CA SER A 514 -3.10 -36.19 9.03
C SER A 514 -4.33 -36.52 9.88
N PRO A 515 -5.43 -37.04 9.29
CA PRO A 515 -6.58 -37.46 10.08
C PRO A 515 -6.17 -38.53 11.09
N PRO A 516 -6.80 -38.56 12.29
CA PRO A 516 -6.46 -39.54 13.31
C PRO A 516 -6.62 -40.96 12.75
N LYS A 517 -5.53 -41.73 12.80
CA LYS A 517 -5.53 -43.16 12.49
C LYS A 517 -6.01 -43.92 13.71
N ASN A 518 -6.74 -45.00 13.51
CA ASN A 518 -6.99 -45.96 14.59
C ASN A 518 -5.68 -46.70 14.97
N ASP A 519 -5.71 -47.48 16.05
CA ASP A 519 -4.55 -48.24 16.55
C ASP A 519 -3.98 -49.27 15.55
N SER A 520 -4.60 -49.45 14.37
CA SER A 520 -4.09 -50.27 13.27
C SER A 520 -3.62 -49.48 12.04
N GLY A 521 -3.58 -48.14 12.13
CA GLY A 521 -2.93 -47.29 11.12
C GLY A 521 -3.73 -47.00 9.86
N GLN A 522 -5.03 -47.32 9.81
CA GLN A 522 -5.90 -47.01 8.66
C GLN A 522 -6.74 -45.74 8.89
N ALA A 523 -6.90 -44.93 7.84
CA ALA A 523 -7.71 -43.72 7.85
C ALA A 523 -9.21 -44.07 7.86
N MET A 524 -9.99 -43.42 8.73
CA MET A 524 -11.43 -43.64 8.77
C MET A 524 -12.16 -42.87 7.65
N PRO A 525 -13.15 -43.48 6.97
CA PRO A 525 -13.98 -42.77 6.00
C PRO A 525 -14.95 -41.80 6.71
N VAL A 526 -15.09 -40.59 6.17
CA VAL A 526 -16.06 -39.58 6.60
C VAL A 526 -17.37 -39.81 5.83
N GLU A 527 -18.45 -40.18 6.52
CA GLU A 527 -19.79 -40.23 5.94
C GLU A 527 -20.43 -38.82 5.88
N PRO A 528 -21.17 -38.48 4.80
CA PRO A 528 -21.91 -37.23 4.71
C PRO A 528 -23.31 -37.38 5.35
N SER A 529 -23.55 -36.72 6.48
CA SER A 529 -24.90 -36.63 7.07
C SER A 529 -25.71 -35.47 6.49
N ALA A 530 -26.96 -35.79 6.16
CA ALA A 530 -27.92 -35.00 5.41
C ALA A 530 -28.62 -33.87 6.19
N SER A 531 -29.18 -32.94 5.39
CA SER A 531 -30.37 -32.09 5.56
C SER A 531 -31.10 -32.04 6.91
N TYR A 532 -31.46 -30.83 7.34
CA TYR A 532 -32.84 -30.48 7.75
C TYR A 532 -33.10 -28.99 7.52
N GLY A 533 -34.26 -28.69 6.94
CA GLY A 533 -34.82 -27.34 6.85
C GLY A 533 -35.83 -27.04 7.96
N TYR A 534 -35.96 -25.77 8.31
CA TYR A 534 -37.15 -24.91 8.21
C TYR A 534 -36.71 -23.46 8.37
#